data_AF-Q2JK20-F1
#
_entry.id   AF-Q2JK20-F1
#
_cell.length_a   1.000
_cell.length_b   1.000
_cell.length_c   1.000
_cell.angle_alpha   90.00
_cell.angle_beta   90.00
_cell.angle_gamma   90.00
#
_symmetry.space_group_name_H-M   'P 1'
#
loop_
_entity.id
_entity.type
_entity.pdbx_description
1 polymer ?
#
loop_
_entity_poly.entity_id
_entity_poly.type
_entity_poly.pdbx_seq_one_letter_code
_entity_poly.pdbx_strand_id
1 'polypeptide(L)'
;MDRPKPWILSRSCLLLLLGLLEPAPAWAHGVEASLRAVPAFEIEARYDSGEPMGSARVTVFAPTDPTTPWQEGQTDARGRFLLQPDPNLTGLWQVRIRQAGHGVLVNVPVGEEFPQTEGIPSASPPFGPLQRGVMAACVIWGCLGTALFFSRPRQSGYAAVESPPVSGSPGSGISGSQAGSSALE
;
A
#
# COMPACT_ATOMS: atom_id res chain seq x y z
N MET A 1 -80.62 -67.69 -11.54
CA MET A 1 -80.21 -66.31 -11.89
C MET A 1 -79.67 -65.68 -10.62
N ASP A 2 -78.37 -65.85 -10.38
CA ASP A 2 -77.74 -65.41 -9.13
C ASP A 2 -77.41 -63.93 -9.21
N ARG A 3 -78.03 -63.14 -8.34
CA ARG A 3 -77.74 -61.70 -8.25
C ARG A 3 -76.34 -61.53 -7.66
N PRO A 4 -75.46 -60.73 -8.28
CA PRO A 4 -74.12 -60.51 -7.76
C PRO A 4 -74.18 -59.88 -6.36
N LYS A 5 -73.32 -60.37 -5.46
CA LYS A 5 -73.24 -59.94 -4.06
C LYS A 5 -72.84 -58.45 -4.00
N PRO A 6 -73.58 -57.59 -3.25
CA PRO A 6 -73.47 -56.13 -3.35
C PRO A 6 -72.08 -55.59 -2.95
N TRP A 7 -71.32 -56.35 -2.14
CA TRP A 7 -69.98 -55.98 -1.71
C TRP A 7 -68.91 -56.13 -2.81
N ILE A 8 -69.12 -56.97 -3.83
CA ILE A 8 -68.20 -57.14 -4.97
C ILE A 8 -68.35 -55.96 -5.94
N LEU A 9 -69.58 -55.52 -6.18
CA LEU A 9 -69.88 -54.34 -7.00
C LEU A 9 -69.33 -53.06 -6.37
N SER A 10 -69.38 -52.95 -5.03
CA SER A 10 -68.85 -51.79 -4.30
C SER A 10 -67.32 -51.68 -4.38
N ARG A 11 -66.59 -52.81 -4.28
CA ARG A 11 -65.12 -52.82 -4.39
C ARG A 11 -64.63 -52.51 -5.80
N SER A 12 -65.28 -53.07 -6.82
CA SER A 12 -64.93 -52.79 -8.22
C SER A 12 -65.25 -51.35 -8.61
N CYS A 13 -66.35 -50.78 -8.09
CA CYS A 13 -66.68 -49.37 -8.29
C CYS A 13 -65.65 -48.45 -7.62
N LEU A 14 -65.23 -48.76 -6.39
CA LEU A 14 -64.22 -47.97 -5.67
C LEU A 14 -62.86 -47.97 -6.38
N LEU A 15 -62.41 -49.11 -6.91
CA LEU A 15 -61.16 -49.20 -7.67
C LEU A 15 -61.25 -48.48 -9.02
N LEU A 16 -62.40 -48.55 -9.69
CA LEU A 16 -62.64 -47.79 -10.92
C LEU A 16 -62.63 -46.28 -10.64
N LEU A 17 -63.25 -45.84 -9.54
CA LEU A 17 -63.30 -44.43 -9.14
C LEU A 17 -61.90 -43.89 -8.76
N LEU A 18 -61.05 -44.72 -8.14
CA LEU A 18 -59.69 -44.34 -7.76
C LEU A 18 -58.76 -44.23 -8.99
N GLY A 19 -59.04 -44.99 -10.05
CA GLY A 19 -58.29 -44.95 -11.31
C GLY A 19 -58.59 -43.73 -12.19
N LEU A 20 -59.66 -42.97 -11.92
CA LEU A 20 -59.98 -41.71 -12.63
C LEU A 20 -59.31 -40.47 -11.99
N LEU A 21 -58.51 -40.66 -10.95
CA LEU A 21 -57.80 -39.56 -10.28
C LEU A 21 -56.49 -39.26 -11.04
N GLU A 22 -56.59 -38.49 -12.11
CA GLU A 22 -55.42 -37.99 -12.83
C GLU A 22 -54.62 -37.03 -11.93
N PRO A 23 -53.30 -37.21 -11.77
CA PRO A 23 -52.49 -36.30 -11.00
C PRO A 23 -52.46 -34.92 -11.68
N ALA A 24 -52.87 -33.89 -10.95
CA ALA A 24 -52.81 -32.52 -11.45
C ALA A 24 -51.37 -32.11 -11.79
N PRO A 25 -51.14 -31.34 -12.87
CA PRO A 25 -49.81 -30.86 -13.22
C PRO A 25 -49.22 -30.07 -12.05
N ALA A 26 -48.12 -30.56 -11.49
CA ALA A 26 -47.39 -29.86 -10.45
C ALA A 26 -46.44 -28.84 -11.11
N TRP A 27 -46.65 -27.55 -10.84
CA TRP A 27 -45.82 -26.47 -11.36
C TRP A 27 -44.57 -26.34 -10.48
N ALA A 28 -43.66 -27.30 -10.62
CA ALA A 28 -42.34 -27.20 -10.03
C ALA A 28 -41.55 -26.13 -10.79
N HIS A 29 -41.06 -25.11 -10.08
CA HIS A 29 -40.19 -24.11 -10.69
C HIS A 29 -38.81 -24.75 -10.92
N GLY A 30 -38.37 -24.81 -12.18
CA GLY A 30 -37.00 -25.17 -12.53
C GLY A 30 -36.05 -24.01 -12.26
N VAL A 31 -34.82 -24.31 -11.83
CA VAL A 31 -33.73 -23.32 -11.71
C VAL A 31 -32.65 -23.70 -12.73
N GLU A 32 -32.30 -22.77 -13.61
CA GLU A 32 -31.17 -22.90 -14.54
C GLU A 32 -30.04 -21.97 -14.07
N ALA A 33 -28.81 -22.46 -14.06
CA ALA A 33 -27.63 -21.69 -13.69
C ALA A 33 -26.57 -21.81 -14.78
N SER A 34 -25.97 -20.68 -15.16
CA SER A 34 -24.82 -20.63 -16.07
C SER A 34 -23.62 -19.99 -15.36
N LEU A 35 -22.42 -20.45 -15.71
CA LEU A 35 -21.16 -19.98 -15.13
C LEU A 35 -20.31 -19.31 -16.21
N ARG A 36 -19.78 -18.12 -15.91
CA ARG A 36 -18.80 -17.44 -16.75
C ARG A 36 -17.66 -16.92 -15.89
N ALA A 37 -16.42 -17.25 -16.27
CA ALA A 37 -15.24 -16.64 -15.68
C ALA A 37 -15.04 -15.23 -16.27
N VAL A 38 -14.79 -14.26 -15.40
CA VAL A 38 -14.62 -12.85 -15.74
C VAL A 38 -13.44 -12.28 -14.95
N PRO A 39 -12.64 -11.39 -15.54
CA PRO A 39 -11.54 -10.75 -14.81
C PRO A 39 -12.11 -9.85 -13.71
N ALA A 40 -11.46 -9.87 -12.55
CA ALA A 40 -11.81 -9.02 -11.41
C ALA A 40 -10.53 -8.55 -10.70
N PHE A 41 -10.62 -7.38 -10.09
CA PHE A 41 -9.57 -6.78 -9.26
C PHE A 41 -9.97 -6.86 -7.80
N GLU A 42 -9.14 -7.49 -6.97
CA GLU A 42 -9.27 -7.40 -5.53
C GLU A 42 -8.54 -6.16 -5.02
N ILE A 43 -9.24 -5.35 -4.25
CA ILE A 43 -8.73 -4.12 -3.65
C ILE A 43 -8.82 -4.31 -2.14
N GLU A 44 -7.70 -4.21 -1.44
CA GLU A 44 -7.64 -4.26 0.01
C GLU A 44 -7.41 -2.86 0.60
N ALA A 45 -8.28 -2.45 1.51
CA ALA A 45 -8.20 -1.19 2.23
C ALA A 45 -7.85 -1.44 3.71
N ARG A 46 -6.80 -0.76 4.18
CA ARG A 46 -6.30 -0.81 5.55
C ARG A 46 -6.03 0.60 6.05
N TYR A 47 -6.18 0.80 7.35
CA TYR A 47 -5.68 1.99 8.04
C TYR A 47 -4.15 1.99 8.08
N ASP A 48 -3.54 3.14 8.37
CA ASP A 48 -2.09 3.25 8.55
C ASP A 48 -1.56 2.39 9.72
N SER A 49 -2.45 2.02 10.65
CA SER A 49 -2.16 1.05 11.73
C SER A 49 -2.06 -0.41 11.23
N GLY A 50 -2.44 -0.69 9.99
CA GLY A 50 -2.54 -2.03 9.40
C GLY A 50 -3.90 -2.72 9.60
N GLU A 51 -4.79 -2.15 10.41
CA GLU A 51 -6.13 -2.68 10.66
C GLU A 51 -6.99 -2.63 9.38
N PRO A 52 -7.74 -3.68 9.04
CA PRO A 52 -8.60 -3.68 7.87
C PRO A 52 -9.73 -2.65 7.98
N MET A 53 -10.00 -1.93 6.89
CA MET A 53 -11.13 -1.01 6.80
C MET A 53 -12.41 -1.79 6.45
N GLY A 54 -12.96 -2.53 7.41
CA GLY A 54 -14.14 -3.36 7.20
C GLY A 54 -15.44 -2.56 7.10
N SER A 55 -16.35 -2.93 6.18
CA SER A 55 -17.60 -2.19 5.93
C SER A 55 -17.38 -0.71 5.55
N ALA A 56 -16.25 -0.41 4.91
CA ALA A 56 -15.98 0.90 4.35
C ALA A 56 -16.81 1.11 3.08
N ARG A 57 -17.32 2.32 2.86
CA ARG A 57 -18.08 2.65 1.66
C ARG A 57 -17.15 2.73 0.46
N VAL A 58 -17.51 2.04 -0.61
CA VAL A 58 -16.80 2.03 -1.89
C VAL A 58 -17.64 2.72 -2.95
N THR A 59 -17.05 3.64 -3.70
CA THR A 59 -17.65 4.29 -4.87
C THR A 59 -16.68 4.18 -6.04
N VAL A 60 -17.11 3.52 -7.10
CA VAL A 60 -16.34 3.25 -8.31
C VAL A 60 -16.78 4.23 -9.39
N PHE A 61 -15.82 4.84 -10.08
CA PHE A 61 -16.05 5.72 -11.22
C PHE A 61 -15.37 5.13 -12.46
N ALA A 62 -16.10 5.14 -13.57
CA ALA A 62 -15.60 4.65 -14.84
C ALA A 62 -14.62 5.67 -15.47
N PRO A 63 -13.70 5.23 -16.35
CA PRO A 63 -12.73 6.13 -17.00
C PRO A 63 -13.41 7.25 -17.81
N THR A 64 -14.60 7.00 -18.34
CA THR A 64 -15.37 7.92 -19.18
C THR A 64 -16.16 8.97 -18.39
N ASP A 65 -16.46 8.71 -17.12
CA ASP A 65 -17.19 9.63 -16.23
C ASP A 65 -16.65 9.51 -14.79
N PRO A 66 -15.69 10.38 -14.40
CA PRO A 66 -15.09 10.37 -13.07
C PRO A 66 -15.98 11.04 -12.00
N THR A 67 -17.17 11.51 -12.36
CA THR A 67 -18.04 12.30 -11.47
C THR A 67 -19.31 11.57 -11.06
N THR A 68 -19.83 10.70 -11.94
CA THR A 68 -21.00 9.88 -11.65
C THR A 68 -20.54 8.49 -11.17
N PRO A 69 -21.00 8.02 -10.00
CA PRO A 69 -20.74 6.66 -9.56
C PRO A 69 -21.23 5.63 -10.59
N TRP A 70 -20.33 4.77 -11.04
CA TRP A 70 -20.65 3.61 -11.88
C TRP A 70 -21.14 2.45 -11.02
N GLN A 71 -20.50 2.23 -9.86
CA GLN A 71 -20.90 1.22 -8.88
C GLN A 71 -20.65 1.73 -7.46
N GLU A 72 -21.54 1.38 -6.55
CA GLU A 72 -21.34 1.58 -5.12
C GLU A 72 -21.37 0.25 -4.38
N GLY A 73 -20.65 0.17 -3.27
CA GLY A 73 -20.56 -1.05 -2.48
C GLY A 73 -19.92 -0.81 -1.12
N GLN A 74 -19.56 -1.91 -0.47
CA GLN A 74 -18.82 -1.90 0.79
C GLN A 74 -17.71 -2.96 0.78
N THR A 75 -16.63 -2.69 1.49
CA THR A 75 -15.60 -3.71 1.76
C THR A 75 -16.13 -4.80 2.70
N ASP A 76 -15.56 -6.00 2.59
CA ASP A 76 -15.81 -7.10 3.54
C ASP A 76 -15.16 -6.84 4.92
N ALA A 77 -15.35 -7.74 5.89
CA ALA A 77 -14.77 -7.59 7.23
C ALA A 77 -13.22 -7.57 7.27
N ARG A 78 -12.56 -8.00 6.18
CA ARG A 78 -11.11 -7.92 6.01
C ARG A 78 -10.67 -6.69 5.20
N GLY A 79 -11.60 -5.78 4.89
CA GLY A 79 -11.31 -4.57 4.14
C GLY A 79 -11.17 -4.80 2.63
N ARG A 80 -11.64 -5.95 2.11
CA ARG A 80 -11.50 -6.29 0.69
C ARG A 80 -12.74 -5.93 -0.11
N PHE A 81 -12.53 -5.53 -1.37
CA PHE A 81 -13.59 -5.26 -2.33
C PHE A 81 -13.21 -5.84 -3.69
N LEU A 82 -14.15 -6.54 -4.33
CA LEU A 82 -13.96 -7.08 -5.67
C LEU A 82 -14.57 -6.13 -6.69
N LEU A 83 -13.73 -5.54 -7.53
CA LEU A 83 -14.14 -4.76 -8.69
C LEU A 83 -14.15 -5.66 -9.92
N GLN A 84 -15.32 -5.81 -10.54
CA GLN A 84 -15.45 -6.42 -11.86
C GLN A 84 -15.82 -5.32 -12.87
N PRO A 85 -14.84 -4.72 -13.57
CA PRO A 85 -15.11 -3.66 -14.52
C PRO A 85 -15.73 -4.21 -15.81
N ASP A 86 -16.44 -3.35 -16.54
CA ASP A 86 -16.87 -3.68 -17.90
C ASP A 86 -15.63 -3.81 -18.81
N PRO A 87 -15.39 -4.97 -19.44
CA PRO A 87 -14.22 -5.17 -20.30
C PRO A 87 -14.21 -4.26 -21.54
N ASN A 88 -15.34 -3.66 -21.92
CA ASN A 88 -15.40 -2.69 -23.03
C ASN A 88 -14.95 -1.28 -22.61
N LEU A 89 -14.90 -0.99 -21.31
CA LEU A 89 -14.49 0.30 -20.76
C LEU A 89 -13.04 0.22 -20.27
N THR A 90 -12.12 0.32 -21.23
CA THR A 90 -10.67 0.36 -20.95
C THR A 90 -10.25 1.75 -20.46
N GLY A 91 -9.23 1.81 -19.60
CA GLY A 91 -8.66 3.03 -19.07
C GLY A 91 -8.54 3.01 -17.55
N LEU A 92 -8.30 4.17 -16.95
CA LEU A 92 -8.06 4.30 -15.52
C LEU A 92 -9.38 4.43 -14.75
N TRP A 93 -9.77 3.37 -14.06
CA TRP A 93 -10.92 3.37 -13.16
C TRP A 93 -10.52 3.96 -11.82
N GLN A 94 -11.42 4.71 -11.18
CA GLN A 94 -11.17 5.28 -9.86
C GLN A 94 -12.07 4.61 -8.82
N VAL A 95 -11.47 4.06 -7.77
CA VAL A 95 -12.18 3.43 -6.66
C VAL A 95 -11.92 4.24 -5.41
N ARG A 96 -12.96 4.90 -4.91
CA ARG A 96 -12.93 5.69 -3.69
C ARG A 96 -13.44 4.86 -2.53
N ILE A 97 -12.61 4.65 -1.52
CA ILE A 97 -12.98 3.91 -0.31
C ILE A 97 -12.97 4.88 0.87
N ARG A 98 -14.06 4.94 1.64
CA ARG A 98 -14.21 5.88 2.77
C ARG A 98 -14.86 5.24 3.98
N GLN A 99 -14.32 5.53 5.16
CA GLN A 99 -14.88 5.13 6.45
C GLN A 99 -14.48 6.12 7.54
N ALA A 100 -15.46 6.60 8.33
CA ALA A 100 -15.23 7.45 9.50
C ALA A 100 -14.25 8.62 9.27
N GLY A 101 -14.42 9.35 8.16
CA GLY A 101 -13.56 10.49 7.80
C GLY A 101 -12.20 10.14 7.17
N HIS A 102 -11.81 8.87 7.18
CA HIS A 102 -10.64 8.36 6.47
C HIS A 102 -11.05 7.91 5.07
N GLY A 103 -10.18 8.10 4.09
CA GLY A 103 -10.45 7.63 2.75
C GLY A 103 -9.25 7.57 1.85
N VAL A 104 -9.32 6.68 0.87
CA VAL A 104 -8.28 6.43 -0.13
C VAL A 104 -8.92 6.40 -1.52
N LEU A 105 -8.15 6.83 -2.52
CA LEU A 105 -8.50 6.71 -3.93
C LEU A 105 -7.51 5.72 -4.57
N VAL A 106 -8.03 4.65 -5.16
CA VAL A 106 -7.25 3.62 -5.86
C VAL A 106 -7.52 3.76 -7.35
N ASN A 107 -6.47 3.81 -8.16
CA ASN A 107 -6.57 3.84 -9.60
C ASN A 107 -6.32 2.43 -10.16
N VAL A 108 -7.27 1.92 -10.95
CA VAL A 108 -7.22 0.56 -11.52
C VAL A 108 -7.13 0.65 -13.05
N PRO A 109 -5.99 0.31 -13.68
CA PRO A 109 -5.80 0.45 -15.11
C PRO A 109 -6.41 -0.74 -15.87
N VAL A 110 -7.62 -0.62 -16.40
CA VAL A 110 -8.29 -1.72 -17.11
C VAL A 110 -7.90 -1.73 -18.59
N GLY A 111 -7.48 -2.89 -19.10
CA GLY A 111 -7.11 -3.06 -20.52
C GLY A 111 -5.63 -2.80 -20.84
N GLU A 112 -4.83 -2.40 -19.86
CA GLU A 112 -3.37 -2.46 -19.93
C GLU A 112 -2.91 -3.87 -19.48
N GLU A 113 -1.85 -4.42 -20.08
CA GLU A 113 -1.27 -5.68 -19.60
C GLU A 113 -0.79 -5.50 -18.16
N PHE A 114 -1.53 -6.07 -17.21
CA PHE A 114 -1.09 -6.16 -15.83
C PHE A 114 0.11 -7.11 -15.76
N PRO A 115 1.27 -6.68 -15.25
CA PRO A 115 2.17 -7.63 -14.64
C PRO A 115 1.41 -8.20 -13.45
N GLN A 116 1.00 -9.46 -13.54
CA GLN A 116 0.53 -10.21 -12.37
C GLN A 116 1.66 -10.17 -11.35
N THR A 117 1.58 -9.25 -10.40
CA THR A 117 2.50 -9.23 -9.26
C THR A 117 1.98 -10.26 -8.29
N GLU A 118 2.20 -11.54 -8.63
CA GLU A 118 2.18 -12.61 -7.66
C GLU A 118 3.33 -12.37 -6.69
N GLY A 119 2.99 -12.10 -5.43
CA GLY A 119 3.96 -12.07 -4.34
C GLY A 119 4.24 -10.68 -3.79
N ILE A 120 4.29 -10.64 -2.46
CA ILE A 120 4.76 -9.54 -1.63
C ILE A 120 5.95 -8.86 -2.32
N PRO A 121 5.92 -7.55 -2.61
CA PRO A 121 7.12 -6.85 -3.03
C PRO A 121 8.12 -6.96 -1.88
N SER A 122 9.08 -7.87 -2.01
CA SER A 122 10.34 -7.75 -1.28
C SER A 122 10.83 -6.36 -1.60
N ALA A 123 10.88 -5.49 -0.59
CA ALA A 123 11.15 -4.07 -0.72
C ALA A 123 12.24 -3.84 -1.78
N SER A 124 11.83 -3.44 -2.98
CA SER A 124 12.76 -2.95 -3.99
C SER A 124 13.47 -1.78 -3.34
N PRO A 125 14.82 -1.78 -3.25
CA PRO A 125 15.52 -0.66 -2.66
C PRO A 125 15.05 0.60 -3.41
N PRO A 126 14.69 1.68 -2.69
CA PRO A 126 13.97 2.83 -3.26
C PRO A 126 14.74 3.58 -4.35
N PHE A 127 15.98 3.18 -4.63
CA PHE A 127 16.90 3.81 -5.56
C PHE A 127 17.63 2.75 -6.38
N GLY A 128 17.72 2.96 -7.70
CA GLY A 128 18.43 2.07 -8.62
C GLY A 128 19.93 1.95 -8.29
N PRO A 129 20.61 0.87 -8.73
CA PRO A 129 22.02 0.62 -8.41
C PRO A 129 22.94 1.78 -8.84
N LEU A 130 22.61 2.43 -9.95
CA LEU A 130 23.33 3.61 -10.44
C LEU A 130 23.18 4.82 -9.50
N GLN A 131 21.94 5.12 -9.06
CA GLN A 131 21.68 6.22 -8.14
C GLN A 131 22.38 6.01 -6.80
N ARG A 132 22.38 4.77 -6.29
CA ARG A 132 23.10 4.39 -5.07
C ARG A 132 24.62 4.57 -5.23
N GLY A 133 25.15 4.21 -6.39
CA GLY A 133 26.57 4.41 -6.73
C GLY A 133 26.96 5.89 -6.72
N VAL A 134 26.14 6.76 -7.31
CA VAL A 134 26.39 8.21 -7.34
C VAL A 134 26.35 8.81 -5.94
N MET A 135 25.37 8.43 -5.11
CA MET A 135 25.27 8.91 -3.72
C MET A 135 26.50 8.50 -2.90
N ALA A 136 26.93 7.24 -3.02
CA ALA A 136 28.14 6.76 -2.34
C ALA A 136 29.40 7.49 -2.81
N ALA A 137 29.54 7.73 -4.12
CA ALA A 137 30.67 8.45 -4.67
C ALA A 137 30.76 9.90 -4.15
N CYS A 138 29.62 10.60 -4.06
CA CYS A 138 29.56 11.96 -3.52
C CYS A 138 29.99 12.01 -2.04
N VAL A 139 29.55 11.05 -1.22
CA VAL A 139 29.92 10.97 0.20
C VAL A 139 31.41 10.69 0.35
N ILE A 140 31.94 9.69 -0.38
CA ILE A 140 33.36 9.34 -0.34
C ILE A 140 34.22 10.53 -0.79
N TRP A 141 33.85 11.19 -1.89
CA TRP A 141 34.54 12.38 -2.39
C TRP A 141 34.52 13.53 -1.39
N GLY A 142 33.38 13.80 -0.75
CA GLY A 142 33.26 14.82 0.30
C GLY A 142 34.14 14.52 1.52
N CYS A 143 34.18 13.27 1.97
CA CYS A 143 35.05 12.84 3.06
C CYS A 143 36.54 12.98 2.71
N LEU A 144 36.96 12.55 1.51
CA LEU A 144 38.34 12.70 1.05
C LEU A 144 38.76 14.16 0.91
N GLY A 145 37.91 15.00 0.32
CA GLY A 145 38.17 16.43 0.17
C GLY A 145 38.34 17.13 1.51
N THR A 146 37.49 16.80 2.48
CA THR A 146 37.58 17.34 3.84
C THR A 146 38.87 16.88 4.53
N ALA A 147 39.21 15.59 4.45
CA ALA A 147 40.42 15.04 5.05
C ALA A 147 41.69 15.69 4.45
N LEU A 148 41.77 15.86 3.13
CA LEU A 148 42.91 16.48 2.46
C LEU A 148 43.02 17.98 2.76
N PHE A 149 41.89 18.69 2.90
CA PHE A 149 41.88 20.10 3.27
C PHE A 149 42.52 20.34 4.64
N PHE A 150 42.22 19.49 5.62
CA PHE A 150 42.81 19.57 6.96
C PHE A 150 44.21 18.97 7.07
N SER A 151 44.65 18.17 6.09
CA SER A 151 45.95 17.49 6.12
C SER A 151 47.10 18.30 5.52
N ARG A 152 46.87 19.57 5.10
CA ARG A 152 47.96 20.43 4.62
C ARG A 152 48.92 20.77 5.77
N PRO A 153 50.21 20.36 5.72
CA PRO A 153 51.15 20.69 6.78
C PRO A 153 51.45 22.20 6.79
N ARG A 154 51.44 22.81 7.97
CA ARG A 154 52.13 24.09 8.16
C ARG A 154 53.63 23.82 8.08
N GLN A 155 54.34 24.53 7.20
CA GLN A 155 55.80 24.51 7.19
C GLN A 155 56.29 25.10 8.52
N SER A 156 56.64 24.25 9.47
CA SER A 156 57.46 24.65 10.62
C SER A 156 58.87 24.90 10.12
N GLY A 157 59.09 26.09 9.56
CA GLY A 157 60.42 26.61 9.29
C GLY A 157 61.13 26.90 10.61
N TYR A 158 61.69 25.86 11.23
CA TYR A 158 62.76 26.04 12.21
C TYR A 158 64.07 26.19 11.42
N ALA A 159 64.33 27.40 10.93
CA ALA A 159 65.67 27.78 10.55
C ALA A 159 66.42 28.08 11.85
N ALA A 160 67.04 27.03 12.39
CA ALA A 160 68.11 27.15 13.36
C ALA A 160 69.33 27.80 12.70
N VAL A 161 70.14 28.44 13.54
CA VAL A 161 71.52 28.90 13.31
C VAL A 161 71.63 30.26 12.62
N GLU A 162 71.75 31.32 13.43
CA GLU A 162 73.02 32.04 13.54
C GLU A 162 73.07 32.91 14.81
N SER A 163 74.15 32.80 15.59
CA SER A 163 74.50 33.74 16.65
C SER A 163 75.94 34.18 16.42
N PRO A 164 76.23 35.49 16.45
CA PRO A 164 77.49 35.92 17.07
C PRO A 164 77.32 37.25 17.85
N PRO A 165 78.40 37.82 18.42
CA PRO A 165 78.89 37.55 19.75
C PRO A 165 78.57 38.68 20.75
N VAL A 166 78.76 38.35 22.02
CA VAL A 166 78.66 39.22 23.19
C VAL A 166 79.61 40.44 23.09
N SER A 167 79.12 41.63 23.46
CA SER A 167 79.94 42.78 23.83
C SER A 167 79.19 43.58 24.92
N GLY A 168 79.91 43.95 26.00
CA GLY A 168 79.41 44.55 27.25
C GLY A 168 78.64 45.87 27.09
N SER A 169 78.09 46.51 28.12
CA SER A 169 78.44 46.61 29.54
C SER A 169 77.21 47.20 30.30
N PRO A 170 77.24 47.43 31.63
CA PRO A 170 76.05 47.44 32.49
C PRO A 170 75.31 48.79 32.54
N GLY A 171 73.99 48.71 32.61
CA GLY A 171 73.09 49.83 32.89
C GLY A 171 72.18 49.50 34.07
N SER A 172 72.55 50.03 35.23
CA SER A 172 71.85 50.01 36.50
C SER A 172 70.47 50.69 36.48
N GLY A 173 69.53 50.19 37.27
CA GLY A 173 68.58 51.05 37.99
C GLY A 173 67.13 50.59 38.07
N ILE A 174 66.67 50.48 39.33
CA ILE A 174 65.32 50.82 39.88
C ILE A 174 64.10 49.98 39.41
N SER A 175 63.51 49.10 40.23
CA SER A 175 62.76 49.27 41.50
C SER A 175 61.30 49.75 41.32
N GLY A 176 60.34 48.93 41.80
CA GLY A 176 58.90 49.21 41.97
C GLY A 176 58.03 48.09 41.36
N SER A 177 57.48 47.10 42.07
CA SER A 177 56.57 47.05 43.25
C SER A 177 55.14 47.56 42.98
N GLN A 178 54.18 46.71 43.40
CA GLN A 178 52.70 46.79 43.44
C GLN A 178 51.97 46.11 42.27
N ALA A 179 51.17 45.04 42.42
CA ALA A 179 50.16 44.64 43.42
C ALA A 179 48.85 45.45 43.35
N GLY A 180 47.72 44.75 43.18
CA GLY A 180 46.34 45.26 43.13
C GLY A 180 45.58 44.58 41.99
N SER A 181 44.94 43.41 42.16
CA SER A 181 43.77 43.08 42.99
C SER A 181 42.45 43.70 42.49
N SER A 182 41.45 42.82 42.39
CA SER A 182 39.98 43.05 42.46
C SER A 182 39.34 43.51 41.13
N ALA A 183 38.49 42.73 40.45
CA ALA A 183 37.17 42.15 40.81
C ALA A 183 36.01 43.02 40.27
N LEU A 184 34.88 42.34 40.03
CA LEU A 184 33.51 42.84 39.76
C LEU A 184 33.31 43.25 38.28
N GLU A 185 32.30 42.79 37.54
CA GLU A 185 31.05 42.06 37.78
C GLU A 185 30.66 41.35 36.47
#